data_AF-A0A1J4JGJ8-F1
#
_entry.id   AF-A0A1J4JGJ8-F1
#
_cell.length_a   1.000
_cell.length_b   1.000
_cell.length_c   1.000
_cell.angle_alpha   90.00
_cell.angle_beta   90.00
_cell.angle_gamma   90.00
#
_symmetry.space_group_name_H-M   'P 1'
#
loop_
_entity.id
_entity.type
_entity.pdbx_description
1 polymer ?
#
loop_
_entity_poly.entity_id
_entity_poly.type
_entity_poly.pdbx_seq_one_letter_code
_entity_poly.pdbx_strand_id
1 'polypeptide(L)'
;MSESRNINFQQLIHLTNQFFSKFDLLSSHPKEYIDPLFSSKALFKHFLRTLNSIVQFPEIDINSYVKVMEYIAPEIKKQFTPEEIFPKVFNRRFAVLCLIKFDVLAMSFVLDQVTPVLVQYFETNTDFIADNPDEIALIIRKDNVDEFKTKIEKSEINSQINYSIFERCQFVNDATYLEYASFFNSNKIVNYLIENGAEKTEKFHICQMIHNFKNNKQKNEEKKNLTQHEREILIEYHRLDVNDFDAVPEDNEKKNLYRFLLKCATENCLEFLPQYFPLLSDQKTSIKPALNAICEAGRDDLIKIILSDTEMASQIDWNGKIVKTNQSIFESAIKSNQVEVVQSLFDVKGIDIRGIYYHEESVLHLAAKYDTTVIGHFLLSTKKINVNCKDSVFDYLIYYVYIIIL
;
A
#
# COMPACT_ATOMS: atom_id res chain seq x y z
N MET A 1 -7.57 10.13 33.01
CA MET A 1 -7.64 8.65 33.01
C MET A 1 -8.37 8.24 31.73
N SER A 2 -7.63 8.03 30.65
CA SER A 2 -8.18 7.61 29.36
C SER A 2 -8.16 6.09 29.30
N GLU A 3 -9.33 5.48 29.39
CA GLU A 3 -9.49 4.10 28.91
C GLU A 3 -9.01 4.07 27.47
N SER A 4 -8.02 3.22 27.18
CA SER A 4 -7.56 2.95 25.82
C SER A 4 -8.74 2.39 25.05
N ARG A 5 -9.46 3.25 24.31
CA ARG A 5 -10.48 2.79 23.37
C ARG A 5 -9.75 1.96 22.33
N ASN A 6 -9.91 0.64 22.38
CA ASN A 6 -9.45 -0.24 21.31
C ASN A 6 -10.15 0.21 20.02
N ILE A 7 -9.37 0.73 19.07
CA ILE A 7 -9.86 1.08 17.75
C ILE A 7 -10.19 -0.24 17.05
N ASN A 8 -11.48 -0.45 16.74
CA ASN A 8 -11.91 -1.63 16.02
C ASN A 8 -11.61 -1.51 14.51
N PHE A 9 -11.72 -2.60 13.75
CA PHE A 9 -11.25 -2.61 12.36
C PHE A 9 -12.05 -1.66 11.45
N GLN A 10 -13.36 -1.49 11.72
CA GLN A 10 -14.20 -0.53 10.99
C GLN A 10 -13.81 0.92 11.28
N GLN A 11 -13.49 1.23 12.54
CA GLN A 11 -12.96 2.54 12.93
C GLN A 11 -11.61 2.81 12.28
N LEU A 12 -10.75 1.81 12.13
CA LEU A 12 -9.48 1.94 11.41
C LEU A 12 -9.68 2.32 9.94
N ILE A 13 -10.58 1.64 9.24
CA ILE A 13 -10.90 1.95 7.84
C ILE A 13 -11.42 3.37 7.73
N HIS A 14 -12.35 3.75 8.62
CA HIS A 14 -12.88 5.10 8.65
C HIS A 14 -11.80 6.15 8.90
N LEU A 15 -10.87 5.90 9.83
CA LEU A 15 -9.72 6.77 10.10
C LEU A 15 -8.80 6.89 8.89
N THR A 16 -8.52 5.79 8.21
CA THR A 16 -7.68 5.76 6.99
C THR A 16 -8.32 6.59 5.88
N ASN A 17 -9.63 6.48 5.69
CA ASN A 17 -10.36 7.20 4.65
C ASN A 17 -10.47 8.70 4.95
N GLN A 18 -10.63 9.07 6.22
CA GLN A 18 -10.67 10.46 6.66
C GLN A 18 -9.29 11.11 6.78
N PHE A 19 -8.23 10.32 6.71
CA PHE A 19 -6.87 10.77 6.94
C PHE A 19 -6.49 11.94 6.02
N PHE A 20 -6.92 11.87 4.76
CA PHE A 20 -6.69 12.93 3.77
C PHE A 20 -7.32 14.26 4.17
N SER A 21 -8.62 14.26 4.52
CA SER A 21 -9.34 15.49 4.83
C SER A 21 -9.00 16.08 6.19
N LYS A 22 -8.29 15.32 7.03
CA LYS A 22 -7.89 15.71 8.40
C LYS A 22 -6.39 15.82 8.58
N PHE A 23 -5.59 15.73 7.50
CA PHE A 23 -4.13 15.74 7.63
C PHE A 23 -3.60 17.03 8.27
N ASP A 24 -4.20 18.17 7.95
CA ASP A 24 -3.85 19.46 8.56
C ASP A 24 -4.12 19.49 10.08
N LEU A 25 -5.16 18.78 10.54
CA LEU A 25 -5.45 18.66 11.97
C LEU A 25 -4.43 17.76 12.67
N LEU A 26 -4.03 16.66 12.01
CA LEU A 26 -2.97 15.76 12.48
C LEU A 26 -1.63 16.50 12.61
N SER A 27 -1.28 17.34 11.63
CA SER A 27 -0.02 18.11 11.67
C SER A 27 -0.06 19.24 12.70
N SER A 28 -1.24 19.85 12.94
CA SER A 28 -1.40 20.96 13.88
C SER A 28 -1.54 20.51 15.34
N HIS A 29 -2.13 19.33 15.57
CA HIS A 29 -2.40 18.79 16.92
C HIS A 29 -1.97 17.31 17.02
N PRO A 30 -0.70 16.97 16.70
CA PRO A 30 -0.27 15.58 16.55
C PRO A 30 -0.47 14.76 17.83
N LYS A 31 -0.30 15.38 18.99
CA LYS A 31 -0.50 14.72 20.28
C LYS A 31 -1.93 14.18 20.48
N GLU A 32 -2.94 14.94 20.09
CA GLU A 32 -4.34 14.54 20.28
C GLU A 32 -4.72 13.37 19.37
N TYR A 33 -4.24 13.39 18.14
CA TYR A 33 -4.70 12.48 17.09
C TYR A 33 -3.75 11.29 16.84
N ILE A 34 -2.46 11.42 17.17
CA ILE A 34 -1.43 10.40 16.87
C ILE A 34 -1.06 9.58 18.12
N ASP A 35 -0.96 10.18 19.32
CA ASP A 35 -0.61 9.44 20.55
C ASP A 35 -1.47 8.17 20.79
N PRO A 36 -2.80 8.18 20.55
CA PRO A 36 -3.61 6.98 20.71
C PRO A 36 -3.14 5.81 19.84
N LEU A 37 -2.50 6.09 18.70
CA LEU A 37 -2.01 5.08 17.76
C LEU A 37 -0.77 4.36 18.27
N PHE A 38 0.00 4.97 19.18
CA PHE A 38 1.19 4.37 19.77
C PHE A 38 0.88 3.25 20.77
N SER A 39 -0.39 3.12 21.18
CA SER A 39 -0.86 2.10 22.13
C SER A 39 -0.69 0.66 21.62
N SER A 40 -0.60 0.48 20.30
CA SER A 40 -0.41 -0.83 19.67
C SER A 40 0.61 -0.71 18.54
N LYS A 41 1.64 -1.56 18.58
CA LYS A 41 2.65 -1.63 17.50
C LYS A 41 2.01 -1.92 16.15
N ALA A 42 0.94 -2.72 16.10
CA ALA A 42 0.23 -3.03 14.85
C ALA A 42 -0.54 -1.80 14.32
N LEU A 43 -1.24 -1.08 15.21
CA LEU A 43 -1.96 0.13 14.85
C LEU A 43 -1.00 1.24 14.38
N PHE A 44 0.11 1.41 15.09
CA PHE A 44 1.13 2.37 14.71
C PHE A 44 1.77 2.00 13.37
N LYS A 45 2.13 0.72 13.15
CA LYS A 45 2.64 0.24 11.85
C LYS A 45 1.67 0.50 10.70
N HIS A 46 0.37 0.28 10.93
CA HIS A 46 -0.67 0.61 9.96
C HIS A 46 -0.68 2.11 9.62
N PHE A 47 -0.66 2.98 10.63
CA PHE A 47 -0.57 4.42 10.44
C PHE A 47 0.68 4.85 9.65
N LEU A 48 1.83 4.24 9.92
CA LEU A 48 3.06 4.50 9.16
C LEU A 48 2.91 4.11 7.67
N ARG A 49 2.22 3.00 7.37
CA ARG A 49 1.89 2.63 5.98
C ARG A 49 0.98 3.67 5.32
N THR A 50 0.01 4.23 6.06
CA THR A 50 -0.81 5.34 5.57
C THR A 50 0.06 6.55 5.25
N LEU A 51 0.96 6.97 6.15
CA LEU A 51 1.87 8.08 5.87
C LEU A 51 2.75 7.83 4.65
N ASN A 52 3.24 6.61 4.46
CA ASN A 52 4.01 6.27 3.27
C ASN A 52 3.16 6.37 1.99
N SER A 53 1.89 5.93 1.99
CA SER A 53 1.05 5.96 0.79
C SER A 53 0.63 7.37 0.38
N ILE A 54 0.36 8.26 1.33
CA ILE A 54 -0.19 9.60 1.03
C ILE A 54 0.86 10.62 0.58
N VAL A 55 2.15 10.41 0.85
CA VAL A 55 3.19 11.44 0.63
C VAL A 55 3.29 11.94 -0.81
N GLN A 56 2.89 11.10 -1.77
CA GLN A 56 2.91 11.42 -3.20
C GLN A 56 1.70 12.25 -3.67
N PHE A 57 0.76 12.53 -2.79
CA PHE A 57 -0.50 13.16 -3.15
C PHE A 57 -0.29 14.67 -3.27
N PRO A 58 -0.83 15.32 -4.31
CA PRO A 58 -0.66 16.75 -4.55
C PRO A 58 -1.30 17.60 -3.44
N GLU A 59 -2.32 17.10 -2.75
CA GLU A 59 -3.02 17.82 -1.67
C GLU A 59 -2.26 17.82 -0.34
N ILE A 60 -1.22 16.99 -0.21
CA ILE A 60 -0.43 16.89 1.02
C ILE A 60 0.64 17.99 1.04
N ASP A 61 0.44 18.96 1.93
CA ASP A 61 1.46 19.95 2.27
C ASP A 61 2.68 19.28 2.89
N ILE A 62 3.84 19.54 2.29
CA ILE A 62 5.09 18.86 2.66
C ILE A 62 5.60 19.31 4.01
N ASN A 63 5.41 20.57 4.37
CA ASN A 63 5.84 21.06 5.68
C ASN A 63 5.03 20.38 6.80
N SER A 64 3.73 20.21 6.58
CA SER A 64 2.84 19.45 7.47
C SER A 64 3.25 17.99 7.56
N TYR A 65 3.61 17.36 6.44
CA TYR A 65 4.12 15.98 6.42
C TYR A 65 5.42 15.83 7.23
N VAL A 66 6.39 16.71 6.99
CA VAL A 66 7.68 16.73 7.69
C VAL A 66 7.47 16.91 9.20
N LYS A 67 6.57 17.81 9.64
CA LYS A 67 6.23 17.98 11.06
C LYS A 67 5.67 16.70 11.70
N VAL A 68 4.79 16.00 10.99
CA VAL A 68 4.25 14.72 11.48
C VAL A 68 5.36 13.68 11.58
N MET A 69 6.22 13.57 10.56
CA MET A 69 7.36 12.64 10.57
C MET A 69 8.36 12.93 11.69
N GLU A 70 8.67 14.21 11.93
CA GLU A 70 9.53 14.64 13.04
C GLU A 70 8.93 14.23 14.39
N TYR A 71 7.64 14.48 14.56
CA TYR A 71 6.92 14.19 15.80
C TYR A 71 6.94 12.69 16.15
N ILE A 72 6.70 11.82 15.16
CA ILE A 72 6.61 10.37 15.38
C ILE A 72 7.97 9.67 15.39
N ALA A 73 9.04 10.30 14.91
CA ALA A 73 10.36 9.70 14.78
C ALA A 73 10.88 9.04 16.07
N PRO A 74 10.76 9.64 17.27
CA PRO A 74 11.21 9.00 18.51
C PRO A 74 10.45 7.71 18.82
N GLU A 75 9.14 7.68 18.54
CA GLU A 75 8.33 6.49 18.79
C GLU A 75 8.60 5.40 17.76
N ILE A 76 8.93 5.75 16.50
CA ILE A 76 9.37 4.76 15.51
C ILE A 76 10.64 4.05 16.01
N LYS A 77 11.66 4.81 16.43
CA LYS A 77 12.92 4.24 16.96
C LYS A 77 12.71 3.34 18.17
N LYS A 78 11.73 3.70 19.01
CA LYS A 78 11.41 2.95 20.22
C LYS A 78 10.70 1.62 19.93
N GLN A 79 9.83 1.58 18.93
CA GLN A 79 8.98 0.41 18.68
C GLN A 79 9.47 -0.51 17.56
N PHE A 80 10.30 -0.03 16.64
CA PHE A 80 10.68 -0.77 15.43
C PHE A 80 12.18 -0.80 15.19
N THR A 81 12.63 -1.92 14.62
CA THR A 81 13.95 -2.04 14.02
C THR A 81 14.00 -1.38 12.64
N PRO A 82 15.19 -0.98 12.14
CA PRO A 82 15.35 -0.47 10.78
C PRO A 82 14.74 -1.37 9.70
N GLU A 83 14.91 -2.69 9.81
CA GLU A 83 14.44 -3.70 8.86
C GLU A 83 12.91 -3.88 8.88
N GLU A 84 12.26 -3.58 10.02
CA GLU A 84 10.80 -3.55 10.11
C GLU A 84 10.20 -2.32 9.41
N ILE A 85 10.99 -1.24 9.29
CA ILE A 85 10.56 0.05 8.75
C ILE A 85 10.89 0.18 7.27
N PHE A 86 12.14 -0.09 6.88
CA PHE A 86 12.61 0.02 5.51
C PHE A 86 13.20 -1.31 5.03
N PRO A 87 12.84 -1.81 3.83
CA PRO A 87 11.89 -1.21 2.87
C PRO A 87 10.42 -1.63 3.10
N LYS A 88 10.10 -2.31 4.21
CA LYS A 88 8.80 -2.99 4.41
C LYS A 88 7.60 -2.05 4.60
N VAL A 89 7.78 -0.93 5.30
CA VAL A 89 6.73 0.05 5.61
C VAL A 89 6.90 1.31 4.78
N PHE A 90 8.12 1.86 4.76
CA PHE A 90 8.46 3.01 3.94
C PHE A 90 9.28 2.60 2.74
N ASN A 91 8.81 3.01 1.56
CA ASN A 91 9.50 2.79 0.28
C ASN A 91 9.39 4.00 -0.66
N ARG A 92 8.63 5.04 -0.29
CA ARG A 92 8.56 6.29 -1.05
C ARG A 92 9.75 7.18 -0.66
N ARG A 93 10.47 7.68 -1.67
CA ARG A 93 11.77 8.37 -1.52
C ARG A 93 11.76 9.47 -0.48
N PHE A 94 10.77 10.36 -0.54
CA PHE A 94 10.68 11.50 0.38
C PHE A 94 10.41 11.09 1.83
N ALA A 95 9.59 10.06 2.04
CA ALA A 95 9.32 9.55 3.38
C ALA A 95 10.57 8.91 3.99
N VAL A 96 11.34 8.15 3.19
CA VAL A 96 12.64 7.60 3.60
C VAL A 96 13.65 8.71 3.91
N LEU A 97 13.66 9.79 3.13
CA LEU A 97 14.49 10.96 3.42
C LEU A 97 14.16 11.56 4.79
N CYS A 98 12.87 11.67 5.15
CA CYS A 98 12.45 12.10 6.48
C CYS A 98 12.99 11.19 7.57
N LEU A 99 12.92 9.87 7.38
CA LEU A 99 13.45 8.92 8.36
C LEU A 99 14.96 9.04 8.55
N ILE A 100 15.71 9.32 7.48
CA ILE A 100 17.17 9.56 7.57
C ILE A 100 17.44 10.87 8.32
N LYS A 101 16.75 11.95 7.95
CA LYS A 101 16.96 13.29 8.52
C LYS A 101 16.58 13.40 9.99
N PHE A 102 15.63 12.58 10.45
CA PHE A 102 15.24 12.50 11.86
C PHE A 102 15.94 11.36 12.61
N ASP A 103 17.05 10.85 12.05
CA ASP A 103 17.92 9.82 12.63
C ASP A 103 17.19 8.51 12.98
N VAL A 104 16.09 8.19 12.29
CA VAL A 104 15.38 6.90 12.44
C VAL A 104 16.12 5.81 11.68
N LEU A 105 16.68 6.14 10.51
CA LEU A 105 17.48 5.23 9.69
C LEU A 105 18.88 5.82 9.49
N ALA A 106 19.90 4.97 9.55
CA ALA A 106 21.24 5.35 9.13
C ALA A 106 21.29 5.44 7.60
N MET A 107 21.92 6.50 7.08
CA MET A 107 22.09 6.68 5.63
C MET A 107 22.74 5.45 4.98
N SER A 108 23.84 4.94 5.55
CA SER A 108 24.56 3.77 5.03
C SER A 108 23.65 2.54 4.88
N PHE A 109 22.80 2.27 5.88
CA PHE A 109 21.84 1.17 5.83
C PHE A 109 20.88 1.30 4.65
N VAL A 110 20.43 2.52 4.34
CA VAL A 110 19.54 2.76 3.19
C VAL A 110 20.28 2.61 1.87
N LEU A 111 21.50 3.17 1.75
CA LEU A 111 22.25 3.16 0.48
C LEU A 111 22.60 1.75 0.00
N ASP A 112 22.83 0.81 0.93
CA ASP A 112 23.14 -0.60 0.60
C ASP A 112 21.96 -1.35 -0.05
N GLN A 113 20.74 -0.78 -0.01
CA GLN A 113 19.50 -1.45 -0.40
C GLN A 113 18.77 -0.76 -1.57
N VAL A 114 19.34 0.32 -2.12
CA VAL A 114 18.68 1.13 -3.15
C VAL A 114 19.50 1.22 -4.43
N THR A 115 18.86 1.65 -5.52
CA THR A 115 19.53 1.82 -6.81
C THR A 115 20.48 3.04 -6.80
N PRO A 116 21.46 3.12 -7.71
CA PRO A 116 22.37 4.27 -7.78
C PRO A 116 21.66 5.63 -7.96
N VAL A 117 20.53 5.67 -8.68
CA VAL A 117 19.73 6.89 -8.83
C VAL A 117 19.16 7.36 -7.48
N LEU A 118 18.77 6.43 -6.61
CA LEU A 118 18.29 6.74 -5.26
C LEU A 118 19.42 7.16 -4.33
N VAL A 119 20.62 6.58 -4.48
CA VAL A 119 21.82 7.04 -3.76
C VAL A 119 22.04 8.53 -4.03
N GLN A 120 22.07 8.91 -5.32
CA GLN A 120 22.23 10.31 -5.71
C GLN A 120 21.14 11.20 -5.10
N TYR A 121 19.88 10.75 -5.10
CA TYR A 121 18.78 11.51 -4.48
C TYR A 121 19.03 11.76 -2.99
N PHE A 122 19.38 10.73 -2.21
CA PHE A 122 19.55 10.89 -0.76
C PHE A 122 20.79 11.70 -0.38
N GLU A 123 21.89 11.58 -1.13
CA GLU A 123 23.11 12.33 -0.89
C GLU A 123 22.97 13.82 -1.27
N THR A 124 22.18 14.14 -2.29
CA THR A 124 22.05 15.52 -2.79
C THR A 124 20.92 16.31 -2.12
N ASN A 125 19.92 15.63 -1.54
CA ASN A 125 18.76 16.30 -0.96
C ASN A 125 19.01 16.76 0.50
N THR A 126 19.62 17.93 0.64
CA THR A 126 19.94 18.50 1.96
C THR A 126 18.74 19.13 2.67
N ASP A 127 17.77 19.66 1.92
CA ASP A 127 16.79 20.64 2.42
C ASP A 127 15.33 20.19 2.28
N PHE A 128 15.05 18.88 2.32
CA PHE A 128 13.70 18.33 2.13
C PHE A 128 13.05 18.76 0.81
N ILE A 129 13.81 18.78 -0.28
CA ILE A 129 13.30 19.07 -1.60
C ILE A 129 12.41 17.90 -2.04
N ALA A 130 11.10 18.13 -2.05
CA ALA A 130 10.10 17.11 -2.35
C ALA A 130 9.38 17.35 -3.68
N ASP A 131 9.59 18.52 -4.28
CA ASP A 131 8.91 18.94 -5.48
C ASP A 131 9.93 19.18 -6.57
N ASN A 132 9.51 19.02 -7.82
CA ASN A 132 10.34 19.33 -8.96
C ASN A 132 10.75 20.82 -8.90
N PRO A 133 12.06 21.14 -8.79
CA PRO A 133 12.53 22.53 -8.68
C PRO A 133 12.53 23.27 -10.01
N ASP A 134 12.16 22.61 -11.12
CA ASP A 134 11.97 23.24 -12.41
C ASP A 134 11.01 24.43 -12.33
N GLU A 135 11.39 25.54 -12.98
CA GLU A 135 10.65 26.81 -12.86
C GLU A 135 9.21 26.67 -13.36
N ILE A 136 8.99 25.99 -14.50
CA ILE A 136 7.66 25.76 -15.06
C ILE A 136 6.85 24.87 -14.13
N ALA A 137 7.45 23.80 -13.60
CA ALA A 137 6.80 22.92 -12.64
C ALA A 137 6.31 23.68 -11.39
N LEU A 138 7.13 24.58 -10.85
CA LEU A 138 6.78 25.42 -9.70
C LEU A 138 5.67 26.42 -10.02
N ILE A 139 5.68 27.03 -11.21
CA ILE A 139 4.63 27.94 -11.69
C ILE A 139 3.31 27.19 -11.82
N ILE A 140 3.34 25.99 -12.40
CA ILE A 140 2.15 25.16 -12.56
C ILE A 140 1.54 24.82 -11.20
N ARG A 141 2.33 24.35 -10.23
CA ARG A 141 1.84 24.01 -8.88
C ARG A 141 1.17 25.18 -8.15
N LYS A 142 1.57 26.42 -8.45
CA LYS A 142 0.97 27.64 -7.91
C LYS A 142 -0.27 28.12 -8.70
N ASP A 143 -0.60 27.46 -9.80
CA ASP A 143 -1.60 27.86 -10.78
C ASP A 143 -1.45 29.33 -11.24
N ASN A 144 -0.20 29.78 -11.38
CA ASN A 144 0.13 31.15 -11.77
C ASN A 144 0.16 31.29 -13.30
N VAL A 145 -1.02 31.35 -13.91
CA VAL A 145 -1.19 31.40 -15.38
C VAL A 145 -0.52 32.62 -16.04
N ASP A 146 -0.41 33.74 -15.33
CA ASP A 146 0.18 34.96 -15.90
C ASP A 146 1.69 34.81 -16.03
N GLU A 147 2.36 34.32 -14.99
CA GLU A 147 3.79 34.00 -15.04
C GLU A 147 4.08 32.88 -16.05
N PHE A 148 3.22 31.85 -16.10
CA PHE A 148 3.32 30.75 -17.07
C PHE A 148 3.37 31.27 -18.51
N LYS A 149 2.44 32.16 -18.87
CA LYS A 149 2.38 32.79 -20.22
C LYS A 149 3.63 33.58 -20.58
N THR A 150 4.35 34.14 -19.60
CA THR A 150 5.59 34.88 -19.86
C THR A 150 6.80 33.96 -20.09
N LYS A 151 6.69 32.69 -19.68
CA LYS A 151 7.80 31.73 -19.64
C LYS A 151 7.79 30.71 -20.76
N ILE A 152 6.65 30.53 -21.44
CA ILE A 152 6.54 29.57 -22.54
C ILE A 152 6.19 30.26 -23.86
N GLU A 153 6.70 29.72 -24.96
CA GLU A 153 6.29 30.07 -26.31
C GLU A 153 5.07 29.25 -26.75
N LYS A 154 4.32 29.74 -27.74
CA LYS A 154 3.15 29.01 -28.27
C LYS A 154 3.52 27.64 -28.87
N SER A 155 4.73 27.52 -29.41
CA SER A 155 5.32 26.26 -29.92
C SER A 155 5.50 25.20 -28.84
N GLU A 156 5.55 25.60 -27.56
CA GLU A 156 5.87 24.72 -26.42
C GLU A 156 4.62 24.22 -25.69
N ILE A 157 3.42 24.42 -26.25
CA ILE A 157 2.15 24.10 -25.55
C ILE A 157 2.04 22.62 -25.14
N ASN A 158 2.69 21.72 -25.89
CA ASN A 158 2.74 20.28 -25.64
C ASN A 158 4.10 19.82 -25.08
N SER A 159 4.96 20.73 -24.63
CA SER A 159 6.24 20.39 -24.03
C SER A 159 6.06 19.61 -22.72
N GLN A 160 7.08 18.83 -22.39
CA GLN A 160 7.15 18.06 -21.17
C GLN A 160 7.80 18.87 -20.05
N ILE A 161 7.39 18.57 -18.81
CA ILE A 161 8.11 19.02 -17.63
C ILE A 161 9.49 18.37 -17.61
N ASN A 162 10.50 19.17 -17.28
CA ASN A 162 11.86 18.65 -17.12
C ASN A 162 11.89 17.60 -16.02
N TYR A 163 12.48 16.44 -16.34
CA TYR A 163 12.66 15.37 -15.39
C TYR A 163 13.37 15.85 -14.13
N SER A 164 12.90 15.40 -12.96
CA SER A 164 13.57 15.64 -11.69
C SER A 164 13.64 14.38 -10.83
N ILE A 165 14.81 14.14 -10.26
CA ILE A 165 14.98 13.10 -9.23
C ILE A 165 14.20 13.45 -7.95
N PHE A 166 13.88 14.74 -7.76
CA PHE A 166 13.18 15.26 -6.58
C PHE A 166 11.65 15.17 -6.67
N GLU A 167 11.09 14.88 -7.84
CA GLU A 167 9.65 14.74 -7.99
C GLU A 167 9.13 13.58 -7.13
N ARG A 168 8.33 13.91 -6.11
CA ARG A 168 7.67 12.96 -5.22
C ARG A 168 6.82 11.95 -5.99
N CYS A 169 6.10 12.42 -7.00
CA CYS A 169 5.17 11.61 -7.76
C CYS A 169 5.80 11.18 -9.10
N GLN A 170 6.32 9.95 -9.16
CA GLN A 170 6.96 9.45 -10.38
C GLN A 170 5.99 9.36 -11.58
N PHE A 171 4.68 9.26 -11.32
CA PHE A 171 3.65 9.25 -12.36
C PHE A 171 3.67 10.52 -13.23
N VAL A 172 4.14 11.66 -12.73
CA VAL A 172 4.16 12.93 -13.49
C VAL A 172 5.54 13.40 -13.92
N ASN A 173 6.58 12.57 -13.75
CA ASN A 173 7.96 12.97 -14.01
C ASN A 173 8.30 13.10 -15.51
N ASP A 174 7.45 12.55 -16.38
CA ASP A 174 7.50 12.61 -17.84
C ASP A 174 6.22 13.27 -18.41
N ALA A 175 5.47 13.99 -17.58
CA ALA A 175 4.20 14.58 -17.97
C ALA A 175 4.37 15.79 -18.90
N THR A 176 3.43 15.96 -19.84
CA THR A 176 3.25 17.24 -20.55
C THR A 176 2.83 18.34 -19.58
N TYR A 177 2.96 19.61 -19.98
CA TYR A 177 2.44 20.73 -19.20
C TYR A 177 0.95 20.55 -18.86
N LEU A 178 0.14 20.02 -19.79
CA LEU A 178 -1.30 19.82 -19.58
C LEU A 178 -1.57 18.70 -18.57
N GLU A 179 -0.87 17.58 -18.68
CA GLU A 179 -0.97 16.45 -17.76
C GLU A 179 -0.53 16.84 -16.34
N TYR A 180 0.60 17.55 -16.22
CA TYR A 180 1.13 18.01 -14.95
C TYR A 180 0.21 19.03 -14.30
N ALA A 181 -0.29 20.01 -15.06
CA ALA A 181 -1.26 20.99 -14.58
C ALA A 181 -2.56 20.33 -14.11
N SER A 182 -3.01 19.29 -14.80
CA SER A 182 -4.19 18.52 -14.40
C SER A 182 -3.94 17.71 -13.13
N PHE A 183 -2.75 17.14 -12.96
CA PHE A 183 -2.38 16.41 -11.75
C PHE A 183 -2.22 17.31 -10.52
N PHE A 184 -1.93 18.60 -10.67
CA PHE A 184 -1.89 19.53 -9.54
C PHE A 184 -3.16 20.38 -9.42
N ASN A 185 -4.21 20.07 -10.20
CA ASN A 185 -5.47 20.81 -10.23
C ASN A 185 -5.29 22.31 -10.52
N SER A 186 -4.31 22.64 -11.37
CA SER A 186 -3.96 24.00 -11.79
C SER A 186 -4.90 24.48 -12.89
N ASN A 187 -6.16 24.72 -12.50
CA ASN A 187 -7.28 24.92 -13.42
C ASN A 187 -7.09 26.11 -14.38
N LYS A 188 -6.47 27.21 -13.95
CA LYS A 188 -6.23 28.35 -14.85
C LYS A 188 -5.26 27.98 -15.96
N ILE A 189 -4.19 27.26 -15.61
CA ILE A 189 -3.20 26.80 -16.60
C ILE A 189 -3.78 25.71 -17.49
N VAL A 190 -4.54 24.76 -16.94
CA VAL A 190 -5.24 23.73 -17.73
C VAL A 190 -6.13 24.36 -18.80
N ASN A 191 -6.96 25.34 -18.41
CA ASN A 191 -7.84 26.03 -19.35
C ASN A 191 -7.03 26.76 -20.45
N TYR A 192 -5.98 27.48 -20.06
CA TYR A 192 -5.11 28.16 -21.01
C TYR A 192 -4.46 27.20 -22.01
N LEU A 193 -3.93 26.08 -21.54
CA LEU A 193 -3.29 25.06 -22.40
C LEU A 193 -4.30 24.48 -23.40
N ILE A 194 -5.51 24.12 -22.95
CA ILE A 194 -6.57 23.59 -23.82
C ILE A 194 -7.00 24.63 -24.86
N GLU A 195 -7.21 25.89 -24.46
CA GLU A 195 -7.58 26.98 -25.37
C GLU A 195 -6.52 27.25 -26.45
N ASN A 196 -5.25 26.90 -26.16
CA ASN A 196 -4.13 27.07 -27.08
C ASN A 196 -3.74 25.79 -27.83
N GLY A 197 -4.57 24.74 -27.77
CA GLY A 197 -4.43 23.54 -28.59
C GLY A 197 -3.57 22.44 -27.99
N ALA A 198 -3.42 22.40 -26.66
CA ALA A 198 -2.75 21.29 -26.00
C ALA A 198 -3.49 19.95 -26.23
N GLU A 199 -2.72 18.89 -26.47
CA GLU A 199 -3.24 17.56 -26.78
C GLU A 199 -3.72 16.84 -25.51
N LYS A 200 -4.97 16.34 -25.55
CA LYS A 200 -5.57 15.57 -24.45
C LYS A 200 -5.21 14.10 -24.62
N THR A 201 -4.28 13.62 -23.81
CA THR A 201 -3.81 12.23 -23.78
C THR A 201 -4.63 11.38 -22.79
N GLU A 202 -4.43 10.06 -22.81
CA GLU A 202 -4.97 9.16 -21.78
C GLU A 202 -4.50 9.55 -20.37
N LYS A 203 -3.22 9.91 -20.23
CA LYS A 203 -2.64 10.35 -18.95
C LYS A 203 -3.28 11.63 -18.44
N PHE A 204 -3.64 12.57 -19.31
CA PHE A 204 -4.41 13.75 -18.92
C PHE A 204 -5.77 13.37 -18.32
N HIS A 205 -6.48 12.41 -18.92
CA HIS A 205 -7.76 11.92 -18.39
C HIS A 205 -7.58 11.27 -17.02
N ILE A 206 -6.54 10.46 -16.84
CA ILE A 206 -6.22 9.86 -15.54
C ILE A 206 -5.91 10.94 -14.48
N CYS A 207 -5.10 11.95 -14.81
CA CYS A 207 -4.83 13.07 -13.90
C CYS A 207 -6.10 13.79 -13.46
N GLN A 208 -7.03 14.01 -14.40
CA GLN A 208 -8.34 14.60 -14.10
C GLN A 208 -9.17 13.72 -13.16
N MET A 209 -9.13 12.39 -13.35
CA MET A 209 -9.84 11.46 -12.48
C MET A 209 -9.32 11.51 -11.05
N ILE A 210 -8.00 11.55 -10.83
CA ILE A 210 -7.41 11.59 -9.48
C ILE A 210 -7.99 12.72 -8.62
N HIS A 211 -8.28 13.88 -9.21
CA HIS A 211 -8.87 15.04 -8.51
C HIS A 211 -10.39 15.03 -8.47
N ASN A 212 -11.03 14.67 -9.58
CA ASN A 212 -12.47 14.86 -9.73
C ASN A 212 -13.30 13.66 -9.25
N PHE A 213 -12.68 12.51 -8.91
CA PHE A 213 -13.42 11.27 -8.64
C PHE A 213 -14.42 11.37 -7.49
N LYS A 214 -14.09 12.08 -6.40
CA LYS A 214 -14.97 12.23 -5.22
C LYS A 214 -16.09 13.26 -5.42
N ASN A 215 -15.90 14.24 -6.31
CA ASN A 215 -16.84 15.34 -6.52
C ASN A 215 -17.76 15.15 -7.74
N ASN A 216 -17.46 14.21 -8.63
CA ASN A 216 -18.31 13.89 -9.76
C ASN A 216 -19.45 12.94 -9.35
N LYS A 217 -20.59 13.55 -8.98
CA LYS A 217 -21.93 12.96 -9.21
C LYS A 217 -22.26 12.79 -10.71
N GLN A 218 -21.37 13.24 -11.61
CA GLN A 218 -21.52 13.04 -13.04
C GLN A 218 -21.25 11.58 -13.41
N LYS A 219 -22.36 10.90 -13.70
CA LYS A 219 -22.54 9.67 -14.49
C LYS A 219 -21.95 8.38 -13.90
N ASN A 220 -22.85 7.62 -13.26
CA ASN A 220 -22.75 6.17 -13.06
C ASN A 220 -22.43 5.37 -14.35
N GLU A 221 -22.53 5.98 -15.54
CA GLU A 221 -22.18 5.36 -16.82
C GLU A 221 -20.67 5.38 -17.13
N GLU A 222 -19.92 6.42 -16.73
CA GLU A 222 -18.45 6.48 -16.93
C GLU A 222 -17.73 5.57 -15.91
N LYS A 223 -18.27 5.47 -14.68
CA LYS A 223 -17.75 4.58 -13.63
C LYS A 223 -17.72 3.10 -14.02
N LYS A 224 -18.63 2.65 -14.91
CA LYS A 224 -18.69 1.25 -15.34
C LYS A 224 -17.63 0.83 -16.37
N ASN A 225 -16.95 1.78 -17.01
CA ASN A 225 -16.05 1.49 -18.13
C ASN A 225 -14.56 1.71 -17.82
N LEU A 226 -14.19 1.85 -16.54
CA LEU A 226 -12.79 2.01 -16.16
C LEU A 226 -11.97 0.80 -16.59
N THR A 227 -10.90 1.08 -17.34
CA THR A 227 -9.87 0.11 -17.71
C THR A 227 -9.16 -0.41 -16.46
N GLN A 228 -8.48 -1.54 -16.61
CA GLN A 228 -7.68 -2.11 -15.52
C GLN A 228 -6.60 -1.12 -15.02
N HIS A 229 -5.95 -0.41 -15.94
CA HIS A 229 -4.89 0.55 -15.61
C HIS A 229 -5.42 1.74 -14.79
N GLU A 230 -6.56 2.30 -15.20
CA GLU A 230 -7.21 3.40 -14.47
C GLU A 230 -7.59 2.99 -13.04
N ARG A 231 -8.16 1.78 -12.86
CA ARG A 231 -8.49 1.26 -11.52
C ARG A 231 -7.25 1.12 -10.64
N GLU A 232 -6.14 0.60 -11.18
CA GLU A 232 -4.88 0.46 -10.43
C GLU A 232 -4.35 1.80 -9.96
N ILE A 233 -4.43 2.83 -10.81
CA ILE A 233 -4.03 4.19 -10.44
C ILE A 233 -4.97 4.75 -9.38
N LEU A 234 -6.29 4.63 -9.55
CA LEU A 234 -7.25 5.11 -8.54
C LEU A 234 -7.06 4.43 -7.17
N ILE A 235 -6.65 3.16 -7.13
CA ILE A 235 -6.27 2.49 -5.87
C ILE A 235 -5.03 3.14 -5.26
N GLU A 236 -3.98 3.36 -6.07
CA GLU A 236 -2.74 3.99 -5.62
C GLU A 236 -2.94 5.41 -5.06
N TYR A 237 -3.92 6.15 -5.58
CA TYR A 237 -4.29 7.49 -5.11
C TYR A 237 -5.47 7.49 -4.13
N HIS A 238 -5.96 6.34 -3.67
CA HIS A 238 -7.10 6.23 -2.74
C HIS A 238 -8.32 7.02 -3.22
N ARG A 239 -8.60 6.92 -4.52
CA ARG A 239 -9.70 7.58 -5.21
C ARG A 239 -10.76 6.62 -5.72
N LEU A 240 -10.49 5.30 -5.76
CA LEU A 240 -11.47 4.33 -6.21
C LEU A 240 -12.63 4.21 -5.21
N ASP A 241 -13.87 4.28 -5.69
CA ASP A 241 -15.08 4.16 -4.88
C ASP A 241 -15.44 2.68 -4.72
N VAL A 242 -15.99 2.34 -3.56
CA VAL A 242 -16.43 0.99 -3.25
C VAL A 242 -17.53 0.47 -4.20
N ASN A 243 -18.23 1.39 -4.88
CA ASN A 243 -19.27 1.06 -5.85
C ASN A 243 -18.74 0.82 -7.28
N ASP A 244 -17.43 0.94 -7.53
CA ASP A 244 -16.83 0.79 -8.87
C ASP A 244 -16.52 -0.66 -9.26
N PHE A 245 -16.86 -1.62 -8.41
CA PHE A 245 -16.78 -3.04 -8.74
C PHE A 245 -18.16 -3.67 -8.67
N ASP A 246 -18.42 -4.59 -9.61
CA ASP A 246 -19.59 -5.44 -9.55
C ASP A 246 -19.46 -6.45 -8.39
N ALA A 247 -20.59 -6.74 -7.74
CA ALA A 247 -20.65 -7.56 -6.53
C ALA A 247 -20.15 -9.00 -6.73
N VAL A 248 -20.14 -9.50 -7.96
CA VAL A 248 -19.65 -10.84 -8.31
C VAL A 248 -18.95 -10.81 -9.67
N PRO A 249 -17.61 -10.87 -9.70
CA PRO A 249 -16.89 -10.87 -10.96
C PRO A 249 -17.03 -12.19 -11.74
N GLU A 250 -17.16 -12.13 -13.07
CA GLU A 250 -16.99 -13.25 -13.99
C GLU A 250 -15.58 -13.88 -13.86
N ASP A 251 -15.33 -15.06 -14.44
CA ASP A 251 -14.04 -15.77 -14.21
C ASP A 251 -12.79 -14.98 -14.62
N ASN A 252 -12.84 -14.22 -15.73
CA ASN A 252 -11.74 -13.33 -16.11
C ASN A 252 -11.62 -12.13 -15.15
N GLU A 253 -12.74 -11.68 -14.60
CA GLU A 253 -12.79 -10.61 -13.61
C GLU A 253 -12.32 -11.08 -12.22
N LYS A 254 -12.37 -12.37 -11.89
CA LYS A 254 -11.82 -12.91 -10.61
C LYS A 254 -10.30 -12.74 -10.52
N LYS A 255 -9.59 -12.97 -11.62
CA LYS A 255 -8.13 -12.74 -11.68
C LYS A 255 -7.81 -11.26 -11.49
N ASN A 256 -8.61 -10.38 -12.12
CA ASN A 256 -8.48 -8.94 -11.95
C ASN A 256 -8.82 -8.51 -10.52
N LEU A 257 -9.87 -9.07 -9.92
CA LEU A 257 -10.25 -8.81 -8.53
C LEU A 257 -9.10 -9.10 -7.56
N TYR A 258 -8.47 -10.28 -7.65
CA TYR A 258 -7.34 -10.60 -6.76
C TYR A 258 -6.21 -9.57 -6.90
N ARG A 259 -5.88 -9.21 -8.13
CA ARG A 259 -4.85 -8.20 -8.42
C ARG A 259 -5.20 -6.83 -7.81
N PHE A 260 -6.45 -6.41 -7.92
CA PHE A 260 -6.91 -5.16 -7.32
C PHE A 260 -6.87 -5.22 -5.78
N LEU A 261 -7.33 -6.31 -5.17
CA LEU A 261 -7.25 -6.51 -3.72
C LEU A 261 -5.80 -6.51 -3.21
N LEU A 262 -4.89 -7.13 -3.96
CA LEU A 262 -3.46 -7.11 -3.66
C LEU A 262 -2.88 -5.69 -3.75
N LYS A 263 -3.23 -4.94 -4.80
CA LYS A 263 -2.84 -3.53 -4.94
C LYS A 263 -3.42 -2.69 -3.79
N CYS A 264 -4.69 -2.89 -3.40
CA CYS A 264 -5.31 -2.24 -2.25
C CYS A 264 -4.56 -2.52 -0.94
N ALA A 265 -4.21 -3.78 -0.68
CA ALA A 265 -3.45 -4.16 0.51
C ALA A 265 -2.02 -3.56 0.50
N THR A 266 -1.40 -3.45 -0.67
CA THR A 266 -0.05 -2.90 -0.86
C THR A 266 -0.01 -1.39 -0.71
N GLU A 267 -0.94 -0.68 -1.37
CA GLU A 267 -1.04 0.79 -1.34
C GLU A 267 -1.81 1.32 -0.12
N ASN A 268 -2.24 0.42 0.77
CA ASN A 268 -3.01 0.74 1.97
C ASN A 268 -4.39 1.37 1.71
N CYS A 269 -4.99 1.11 0.55
CA CYS A 269 -6.35 1.52 0.19
C CYS A 269 -7.35 0.47 0.69
N LEU A 270 -7.69 0.52 1.99
CA LEU A 270 -8.36 -0.61 2.68
C LEU A 270 -9.88 -0.63 2.58
N GLU A 271 -10.52 0.46 2.15
CA GLU A 271 -11.99 0.60 2.09
C GLU A 271 -12.67 -0.57 1.37
N PHE A 272 -11.97 -1.15 0.40
CA PHE A 272 -12.47 -2.19 -0.48
C PHE A 272 -12.33 -3.62 0.05
N LEU A 273 -11.32 -3.88 0.89
CA LEU A 273 -11.00 -5.24 1.34
C LEU A 273 -12.13 -5.96 2.12
N PRO A 274 -12.88 -5.28 3.03
CA PRO A 274 -13.87 -5.95 3.88
C PRO A 274 -14.98 -6.67 3.12
N GLN A 275 -15.35 -6.15 1.94
CA GLN A 275 -16.42 -6.72 1.12
C GLN A 275 -16.10 -8.13 0.61
N TYR A 276 -14.82 -8.49 0.57
CA TYR A 276 -14.33 -9.76 0.05
C TYR A 276 -13.70 -10.62 1.14
N PHE A 277 -13.99 -10.35 2.42
CA PHE A 277 -13.63 -11.27 3.48
C PHE A 277 -14.55 -12.50 3.48
N PRO A 278 -13.98 -13.69 3.71
CA PRO A 278 -14.77 -14.91 3.83
C PRO A 278 -15.48 -14.92 5.19
N LEU A 279 -16.76 -14.54 5.22
CA LEU A 279 -17.56 -14.59 6.44
C LEU A 279 -18.11 -16.00 6.70
N LEU A 280 -18.25 -16.39 7.96
CA LEU A 280 -18.74 -17.72 8.39
C LEU A 280 -20.17 -18.03 7.92
N SER A 281 -20.99 -17.00 7.67
CA SER A 281 -22.37 -17.16 7.21
C SER A 281 -22.49 -16.94 5.70
N ASP A 282 -22.78 -18.04 4.98
CA ASP A 282 -23.68 -18.07 3.80
C ASP A 282 -23.16 -17.94 2.36
N GLN A 283 -21.99 -18.47 1.98
CA GLN A 283 -21.81 -18.91 0.58
C GLN A 283 -21.17 -20.29 0.42
N LYS A 284 -21.67 -21.05 -0.58
CA LYS A 284 -21.09 -22.33 -1.00
C LYS A 284 -19.63 -22.17 -1.47
N THR A 285 -19.20 -20.95 -1.79
CA THR A 285 -17.86 -20.58 -2.26
C THR A 285 -17.23 -19.51 -1.34
N SER A 286 -16.55 -19.94 -0.28
CA SER A 286 -15.65 -19.07 0.51
C SER A 286 -14.38 -18.85 -0.31
N ILE A 287 -14.35 -17.80 -1.14
CA ILE A 287 -13.11 -17.33 -1.75
C ILE A 287 -12.46 -16.40 -0.71
N LYS A 288 -11.15 -16.55 -0.47
CA LYS A 288 -10.39 -15.73 0.49
C LYS A 288 -9.58 -14.59 -0.17
N PRO A 289 -10.01 -13.98 -1.29
CA PRO A 289 -9.07 -13.22 -2.11
C PRO A 289 -8.52 -12.01 -1.34
N ALA A 290 -9.29 -11.41 -0.43
CA ALA A 290 -8.81 -10.32 0.44
C ALA A 290 -7.80 -10.79 1.50
N LEU A 291 -8.03 -11.93 2.18
CA LEU A 291 -7.06 -12.45 3.15
C LEU A 291 -5.77 -12.93 2.48
N ASN A 292 -5.87 -13.58 1.31
CA ASN A 292 -4.70 -13.95 0.52
C ASN A 292 -3.92 -12.71 0.08
N ALA A 293 -4.60 -11.66 -0.39
CA ALA A 293 -3.99 -10.39 -0.76
C ALA A 293 -3.27 -9.71 0.44
N ILE A 294 -3.90 -9.70 1.62
CA ILE A 294 -3.28 -9.23 2.88
C ILE A 294 -2.02 -10.04 3.21
N CYS A 295 -2.10 -11.37 3.06
CA CYS A 295 -0.98 -12.25 3.35
C CYS A 295 0.18 -12.07 2.37
N GLU A 296 -0.11 -11.98 1.07
CA GLU A 296 0.88 -11.76 0.00
C GLU A 296 1.53 -10.37 0.13
N ALA A 297 0.76 -9.34 0.47
CA ALA A 297 1.24 -7.98 0.69
C ALA A 297 2.02 -7.78 2.02
N GLY A 298 2.20 -8.81 2.84
CA GLY A 298 2.97 -8.70 4.09
C GLY A 298 2.27 -7.85 5.17
N ARG A 299 0.93 -7.89 5.21
CA ARG A 299 0.11 -7.06 6.10
C ARG A 299 -0.19 -7.74 7.45
N ASP A 300 0.86 -8.08 8.19
CA ASP A 300 0.76 -8.65 9.54
C ASP A 300 0.07 -7.71 10.53
N ASP A 301 0.21 -6.40 10.31
CA ASP A 301 -0.50 -5.35 11.03
C ASP A 301 -2.02 -5.53 10.94
N LEU A 302 -2.54 -5.78 9.73
CA LEU A 302 -3.98 -5.98 9.54
C LEU A 302 -4.47 -7.28 10.17
N ILE A 303 -3.70 -8.37 10.09
CA ILE A 303 -4.05 -9.63 10.77
C ILE A 303 -4.19 -9.38 12.28
N LYS A 304 -3.21 -8.72 12.90
CA LYS A 304 -3.24 -8.40 14.34
C LYS A 304 -4.40 -7.49 14.70
N ILE A 305 -4.71 -6.49 13.88
CA ILE A 305 -5.85 -5.59 14.14
C ILE A 305 -7.18 -6.35 14.02
N ILE A 306 -7.35 -7.17 12.98
CA ILE A 306 -8.52 -8.03 12.81
C ILE A 306 -8.69 -8.93 14.03
N LEU A 307 -7.61 -9.56 14.51
CA LEU A 307 -7.64 -10.43 15.69
C LEU A 307 -7.95 -9.69 17.00
N SER A 308 -7.61 -8.40 17.08
CA SER A 308 -7.94 -7.55 18.23
C SER A 308 -9.43 -7.14 18.27
N ASP A 309 -10.10 -7.18 17.11
CA ASP A 309 -11.53 -6.96 16.98
C ASP A 309 -12.28 -8.28 17.16
N THR A 310 -12.73 -8.57 18.39
CA THR A 310 -13.34 -9.86 18.74
C THR A 310 -14.59 -10.17 17.93
N GLU A 311 -15.36 -9.14 17.55
CA GLU A 311 -16.56 -9.30 16.74
C GLU A 311 -16.16 -9.75 15.33
N MET A 312 -15.26 -9.02 14.69
CA MET A 312 -14.80 -9.34 13.34
C MET A 312 -14.05 -10.68 13.29
N ALA A 313 -13.12 -10.93 14.23
CA ALA A 313 -12.35 -12.16 14.29
C ALA A 313 -13.25 -13.41 14.41
N SER A 314 -14.40 -13.28 15.10
CA SER A 314 -15.37 -14.36 15.27
C SER A 314 -16.19 -14.65 14.01
N GLN A 315 -16.25 -13.70 13.07
CA GLN A 315 -17.02 -13.83 11.82
C GLN A 315 -16.18 -14.30 10.64
N ILE A 316 -14.85 -14.26 10.73
CA ILE A 316 -13.95 -14.62 9.62
C ILE A 316 -13.66 -16.11 9.57
N ASP A 317 -13.82 -16.70 8.40
CA ASP A 317 -13.35 -18.04 8.06
C ASP A 317 -11.88 -18.02 7.61
N TRP A 318 -10.97 -18.17 8.58
CA TRP A 318 -9.52 -18.24 8.32
C TRP A 318 -9.10 -19.50 7.54
N ASN A 319 -9.90 -20.57 7.56
CA ASN A 319 -9.55 -21.85 6.93
C ASN A 319 -10.15 -21.98 5.53
N GLY A 320 -11.30 -21.36 5.25
CA GLY A 320 -11.97 -21.40 3.96
C GLY A 320 -12.36 -22.81 3.55
N LYS A 321 -13.02 -22.92 2.39
CA LYS A 321 -13.15 -24.22 1.72
C LYS A 321 -11.92 -24.48 0.87
N ILE A 322 -11.36 -25.69 0.98
CA ILE A 322 -10.33 -26.20 0.06
C ILE A 322 -10.98 -26.39 -1.31
N VAL A 323 -10.93 -25.37 -2.15
CA VAL A 323 -11.23 -25.52 -3.58
C VAL A 323 -9.91 -25.90 -4.25
N LYS A 324 -9.92 -26.93 -5.11
CA LYS A 324 -8.72 -27.48 -5.78
C LYS A 324 -7.82 -26.44 -6.48
N THR A 325 -8.35 -25.25 -6.75
CA THR A 325 -7.68 -24.16 -7.47
C THR A 325 -7.31 -22.96 -6.59
N ASN A 326 -7.67 -22.95 -5.31
CA ASN A 326 -7.47 -21.76 -4.48
C ASN A 326 -6.25 -21.90 -3.57
N GLN A 327 -5.33 -20.94 -3.69
CA GLN A 327 -4.13 -20.83 -2.86
C GLN A 327 -4.54 -20.66 -1.39
N SER A 328 -3.86 -21.35 -0.47
CA SER A 328 -4.11 -21.14 0.96
C SER A 328 -3.51 -19.81 1.44
N ILE A 329 -4.00 -19.24 2.56
CA ILE A 329 -3.42 -18.02 3.14
C ILE A 329 -1.95 -18.21 3.55
N PHE A 330 -1.59 -19.43 3.99
CA PHE A 330 -0.21 -19.81 4.23
C PHE A 330 0.59 -19.86 2.94
N GLU A 331 0.05 -20.44 1.87
CA GLU A 331 0.75 -20.46 0.60
C GLU A 331 0.98 -19.06 0.04
N SER A 332 0.03 -18.13 0.17
CA SER A 332 0.22 -16.71 -0.21
C SER A 332 1.33 -16.03 0.61
N ALA A 333 1.34 -16.23 1.92
CA ALA A 333 2.37 -15.67 2.80
C ALA A 333 3.76 -16.27 2.54
N ILE A 334 3.84 -17.60 2.43
CA ILE A 334 5.09 -18.35 2.30
C ILE A 334 5.72 -18.10 0.93
N LYS A 335 4.94 -18.22 -0.16
CA LYS A 335 5.42 -17.92 -1.52
C LYS A 335 6.00 -16.51 -1.65
N SER A 336 5.48 -15.58 -0.86
CA SER A 336 5.89 -14.17 -0.84
C SER A 336 6.92 -13.85 0.24
N ASN A 337 7.46 -14.89 0.91
CA ASN A 337 8.45 -14.80 1.99
C ASN A 337 8.07 -13.86 3.15
N GLN A 338 6.78 -13.85 3.52
CA GLN A 338 6.24 -12.94 4.55
C GLN A 338 6.28 -13.61 5.94
N VAL A 339 7.47 -13.63 6.56
CA VAL A 339 7.72 -14.29 7.85
C VAL A 339 6.78 -13.79 8.95
N GLU A 340 6.60 -12.48 9.10
CA GLU A 340 5.77 -11.89 10.16
C GLU A 340 4.28 -12.20 9.97
N VAL A 341 3.83 -12.34 8.72
CA VAL A 341 2.48 -12.80 8.40
C VAL A 341 2.31 -14.25 8.83
N VAL A 342 3.25 -15.14 8.48
CA VAL A 342 3.19 -16.55 8.89
C VAL A 342 3.16 -16.68 10.42
N GLN A 343 3.98 -15.89 11.13
CA GLN A 343 3.95 -15.85 12.60
C GLN A 343 2.58 -15.41 13.13
N SER A 344 2.02 -14.34 12.57
CA SER A 344 0.71 -13.83 13.00
C SER A 344 -0.43 -14.81 12.69
N LEU A 345 -0.35 -15.55 11.59
CA LEU A 345 -1.30 -16.61 11.27
C LEU A 345 -1.26 -17.74 12.31
N PHE A 346 -0.10 -18.08 12.89
CA PHE A 346 0.01 -19.10 13.94
C PHE A 346 -0.65 -18.72 15.27
N ASP A 347 -0.97 -17.44 15.46
CA ASP A 347 -1.70 -16.91 16.62
C ASP A 347 -3.21 -16.92 16.39
N VAL A 348 -3.68 -17.16 15.16
CA VAL A 348 -5.11 -17.27 14.84
C VAL A 348 -5.69 -18.53 15.50
N LYS A 349 -6.65 -18.33 16.41
CA LYS A 349 -7.31 -19.44 17.09
C LYS A 349 -8.10 -20.31 16.10
N GLY A 350 -7.82 -21.61 16.08
CA GLY A 350 -8.54 -22.58 15.26
C GLY A 350 -8.11 -22.64 13.79
N ILE A 351 -7.04 -21.93 13.40
CA ILE A 351 -6.46 -22.07 12.07
C ILE A 351 -5.86 -23.47 11.88
N ASP A 352 -6.09 -24.06 10.72
CA ASP A 352 -5.55 -25.38 10.38
C ASP A 352 -4.12 -25.26 9.83
N ILE A 353 -3.15 -25.46 10.73
CA ILE A 353 -1.72 -25.52 10.42
C ILE A 353 -1.26 -26.91 9.96
N ARG A 354 -2.13 -27.94 10.09
CA ARG A 354 -1.86 -29.26 9.54
C ARG A 354 -2.13 -29.30 8.05
N GLY A 355 -2.70 -28.21 7.53
CA GLY A 355 -3.33 -28.06 6.22
C GLY A 355 -2.78 -29.02 5.20
N ILE A 356 -3.59 -30.02 4.91
CA ILE A 356 -3.45 -30.89 3.76
C ILE A 356 -3.94 -30.04 2.59
N TYR A 357 -3.05 -29.26 1.99
CA TYR A 357 -3.39 -28.39 0.86
C TYR A 357 -3.49 -29.22 -0.42
N TYR A 358 -3.47 -28.58 -1.60
CA TYR A 358 -3.41 -29.32 -2.86
C TYR A 358 -2.25 -30.33 -2.80
N HIS A 359 -2.50 -31.59 -3.16
CA HIS A 359 -1.55 -32.70 -2.99
C HIS A 359 -1.13 -33.03 -1.55
N GLU A 360 -1.92 -32.69 -0.54
CA GLU A 360 -1.57 -32.96 0.86
C GLU A 360 -0.29 -32.24 1.32
N GLU A 361 0.14 -31.20 0.60
CA GLU A 361 1.27 -30.34 0.98
C GLU A 361 0.96 -29.67 2.32
N SER A 362 1.90 -29.75 3.28
CA SER A 362 1.85 -29.00 4.54
C SER A 362 2.52 -27.62 4.40
N VAL A 363 2.37 -26.74 5.40
CA VAL A 363 3.10 -25.44 5.43
C VAL A 363 4.62 -25.60 5.32
N LEU A 364 5.17 -26.74 5.77
CA LEU A 364 6.60 -27.02 5.68
C LEU A 364 7.00 -27.47 4.27
N HIS A 365 6.15 -28.23 3.58
CA HIS A 365 6.34 -28.53 2.15
C HIS A 365 6.34 -27.23 1.34
N LEU A 366 5.40 -26.32 1.60
CA LEU A 366 5.35 -25.01 0.95
C LEU A 366 6.63 -24.20 1.20
N ALA A 367 7.11 -24.16 2.44
CA ALA A 367 8.31 -23.40 2.76
C ALA A 367 9.54 -23.88 1.98
N ALA A 368 9.68 -25.19 1.82
CA ALA A 368 10.76 -25.78 1.04
C ALA A 368 10.57 -25.63 -0.47
N LYS A 369 9.35 -25.83 -0.97
CA LYS A 369 8.98 -25.65 -2.39
C LYS A 369 9.31 -24.24 -2.89
N TYR A 370 9.12 -23.23 -2.05
CA TYR A 370 9.39 -21.83 -2.37
C TYR A 370 10.73 -21.29 -1.85
N ASP A 371 11.61 -22.17 -1.33
CA ASP A 371 12.95 -21.80 -0.83
C ASP A 371 12.94 -20.65 0.20
N THR A 372 12.03 -20.73 1.17
CA THR A 372 11.85 -19.71 2.21
C THR A 372 12.49 -20.14 3.52
N THR A 373 13.83 -20.17 3.53
CA THR A 373 14.65 -20.71 4.64
C THR A 373 14.30 -20.15 6.01
N VAL A 374 14.11 -18.84 6.13
CA VAL A 374 13.73 -18.18 7.41
C VAL A 374 12.37 -18.69 7.91
N ILE A 375 11.40 -18.86 7.01
CA ILE A 375 10.09 -19.44 7.34
C ILE A 375 10.26 -20.92 7.70
N GLY A 376 11.05 -21.68 6.94
CA GLY A 376 11.36 -23.08 7.22
C GLY A 376 11.94 -23.26 8.64
N HIS A 377 12.94 -22.47 9.01
CA HIS A 377 13.50 -22.45 10.36
C HIS A 377 12.47 -22.08 11.42
N PHE A 378 11.65 -21.04 11.18
CA PHE A 378 10.55 -20.70 12.07
C PHE A 378 9.62 -21.91 12.27
N LEU A 379 9.13 -22.53 11.20
CA LEU A 379 8.22 -23.66 11.26
C LEU A 379 8.82 -24.87 12.02
N LEU A 380 10.08 -25.20 11.77
CA LEU A 380 10.82 -26.26 12.46
C LEU A 380 11.03 -25.98 13.95
N SER A 381 11.16 -24.70 14.33
CA SER A 381 11.25 -24.31 15.74
C SER A 381 9.91 -24.46 16.47
N THR A 382 8.78 -24.50 15.74
CA THR A 382 7.46 -24.66 16.36
C THR A 382 7.18 -26.13 16.67
N LYS A 383 6.77 -26.42 17.92
CA LYS A 383 6.31 -27.76 18.31
C LYS A 383 4.96 -28.17 17.69
N LYS A 384 4.34 -27.27 16.93
CA LYS A 384 3.01 -27.46 16.35
C LYS A 384 3.05 -28.16 14.97
N ILE A 385 4.22 -28.27 14.34
CA ILE A 385 4.38 -28.82 12.99
C ILE A 385 4.93 -30.25 13.04
N ASN A 386 4.32 -31.15 12.27
CA ASN A 386 4.84 -32.49 12.04
C ASN A 386 5.87 -32.46 10.90
N VAL A 387 7.15 -32.60 11.24
CA VAL A 387 8.25 -32.65 10.27
C VAL A 387 8.25 -33.90 9.39
N ASN A 388 7.51 -34.93 9.78
CA ASN A 388 7.37 -36.19 9.03
C ASN A 388 6.07 -36.25 8.22
N CYS A 389 5.46 -35.09 7.93
CA CYS A 389 4.31 -35.05 7.03
C CYS A 389 4.71 -35.56 5.63
N LYS A 390 3.75 -36.21 4.97
CA LYS A 390 3.89 -36.74 3.62
C LYS A 390 2.94 -35.97 2.73
N ASP A 391 3.41 -35.60 1.54
CA ASP A 391 2.53 -35.15 0.46
C ASP A 391 2.15 -36.35 -0.42
N SER A 392 1.19 -36.16 -1.32
CA SER A 392 0.70 -37.20 -2.23
C SER A 392 1.61 -37.44 -3.45
N VAL A 393 2.73 -36.72 -3.59
CA VAL A 393 3.54 -36.69 -4.83
C VAL A 393 4.94 -37.29 -4.64
N PHE A 394 5.60 -37.00 -3.52
CA PHE A 394 7.00 -37.33 -3.26
C PHE A 394 7.20 -38.25 -2.04
N ASP A 395 6.13 -38.73 -1.41
CA ASP A 395 6.10 -39.65 -0.25
C ASP A 395 6.81 -39.17 1.04
N TYR A 396 7.75 -38.21 0.98
CA TYR A 396 8.47 -37.65 2.13
C TYR A 396 8.97 -36.21 1.89
N LEU A 397 8.81 -35.37 2.92
CA LEU A 397 9.48 -34.06 3.04
C LEU A 397 11.01 -34.13 2.92
N ILE A 398 11.65 -35.29 3.14
CA ILE A 398 13.12 -35.45 3.10
C ILE A 398 13.75 -34.98 1.77
N TYR A 399 13.03 -35.04 0.65
CA TYR A 399 13.51 -34.50 -0.64
C TYR A 399 13.63 -32.97 -0.64
N TYR A 400 12.81 -32.31 0.17
CA TYR A 400 12.75 -30.86 0.36
C TYR A 400 13.66 -30.36 1.50
N VAL A 401 13.91 -31.19 2.52
CA VAL A 401 14.68 -30.84 3.75
C VAL A 401 16.14 -30.48 3.48
N TYR A 402 16.75 -31.00 2.40
CA TYR A 402 18.14 -30.63 2.04
C TYR A 402 18.32 -29.12 1.79
N ILE A 403 17.22 -28.40 1.49
CA ILE A 403 17.21 -26.96 1.22
C ILE A 403 17.02 -26.12 2.50
N ILE A 404 16.39 -26.67 3.55
CA ILE A 404 16.09 -25.91 4.80
C ILE A 404 17.19 -26.09 5.86
N ILE A 405 17.97 -27.17 5.81
CA ILE A 405 19.00 -27.48 6.84
C ILE A 405 20.39 -26.89 6.50
N LEU A 406 20.65 -26.54 5.24
CA LEU A 406 21.84 -25.78 4.82
C LEU A 406 21.57 -24.28 4.96
#